data_AF-A0A132AA67-F1
#
_entry.id   AF-A0A132AA67-F1
#
_cell.length_a   1.000
_cell.length_b   1.000
_cell.length_c   1.000
_cell.angle_alpha   90.00
_cell.angle_beta   90.00
_cell.angle_gamma   90.00
#
_symmetry.space_group_name_H-M   'P 1'
#
loop_
_entity.id
_entity.type
_entity.pdbx_description
1 polymer ?
#
loop_
_entity_poly.entity_id
_entity_poly.type
_entity_poly.pdbx_seq_one_letter_code
_entity_poly.pdbx_strand_id
1 'polypeptide(L)'
;MTFRRLKMSFYFTLSLFLIGSSFHIEKCSVCYYGSWAVYRPGRGKFPVEEIDPFLCSHIIYGFAGLSYENKIRPKLGQRCLSQVNKNLKTLIAIGGWNEGSTKYSQMAANPESRKVFVQSVLDFLERYDFDGLDMDWEYPGSRGGKHEDKQNFVALLRELKAAFKPRNYILSAAVAAGKHFMDPAYDIPEISKHLDMINVMCYDYHGSWEKTSGHHAPLFARPDRPEDYQLNVNFSINYWISKGAPREKLILGMGTYGRAFTLRRAEDHGIGDSAPQKGQAGPYTREGGSLGYNEICEMQTKHPDMSTVWDPYYLAPYSFWGRQWVGYDNVESIAIKSQYAKAMGLGGGMIWSIETDDFGGYCNQGRYPLLRAIRKVFDDPKKAFMPKPDQQSKQPHETTKPPSTPSFPPQQTTKFPTQPSKPSSKPSYPPKQTTKFPPQTTKPSKNPNAIEENPSSKDSDILIMKESSQSFTCTGSGLFRNPESCTKFIRCVETDIEDQFQLFFYECPDKTVFNSKTQLCDWVENVPDCLDSVPKYYFRGINFQNKGVVAIVNKGIGVFNDDEDGEDETQ
;
A
#
# COMPACT_ATOMS: atom_id res chain seq x y z
N MET A 1 41.46 -23.61 78.51
CA MET A 1 39.99 -23.75 78.57
C MET A 1 39.35 -22.50 77.99
N THR A 2 38.29 -22.44 77.21
CA THR A 2 37.61 -23.36 76.29
C THR A 2 36.79 -22.43 75.38
N PHE A 3 36.65 -22.80 74.11
CA PHE A 3 35.85 -22.15 73.07
C PHE A 3 34.38 -21.91 73.48
N ARG A 4 33.81 -20.77 73.04
CA ARG A 4 32.66 -20.69 72.09
C ARG A 4 32.06 -19.28 72.08
N ARG A 5 32.28 -18.53 70.99
CA ARG A 5 31.35 -17.49 70.54
C ARG A 5 30.88 -17.86 69.14
N LEU A 6 29.59 -18.12 69.03
CA LEU A 6 28.84 -18.34 67.80
C LEU A 6 29.08 -17.16 66.83
N LYS A 7 29.62 -17.44 65.63
CA LYS A 7 29.45 -16.56 64.47
C LYS A 7 28.19 -17.02 63.74
N MET A 8 27.11 -16.24 63.85
CA MET A 8 25.96 -16.35 62.96
C MET A 8 26.38 -15.77 61.60
N SER A 9 26.51 -16.63 60.60
CA SER A 9 26.68 -16.23 59.21
C SER A 9 25.29 -16.01 58.61
N PHE A 10 24.91 -14.76 58.39
CA PHE A 10 23.69 -14.40 57.65
C PHE A 10 23.98 -14.57 56.15
N TYR A 11 23.54 -15.68 55.57
CA TYR A 11 23.50 -15.83 54.12
C TYR A 11 22.28 -15.06 53.60
N PHE A 12 22.50 -13.85 53.06
CA PHE A 12 21.51 -13.16 52.24
C PHE A 12 21.50 -13.82 50.86
N THR A 13 20.60 -14.79 50.65
CA THR A 13 20.26 -15.25 49.30
C THR A 13 19.42 -14.16 48.63
N LEU A 14 20.07 -13.34 47.81
CA LEU A 14 19.39 -12.43 46.90
C LEU A 14 18.73 -13.27 45.80
N SER A 15 17.50 -13.71 46.03
CA SER A 15 16.65 -14.21 44.96
C SER A 15 16.34 -13.05 44.03
N LEU A 16 17.14 -12.92 42.98
CA LEU A 16 16.85 -12.11 41.81
C LEU A 16 15.58 -12.68 41.18
N PHE A 17 14.41 -12.16 41.56
CA PHE A 17 13.23 -12.28 40.73
C PHE A 17 13.54 -11.53 39.44
N LEU A 18 14.05 -12.26 38.45
CA LEU A 18 13.93 -11.90 37.05
C LEU A 18 12.43 -11.84 36.77
N ILE A 19 11.83 -10.68 37.02
CA ILE A 19 10.62 -10.28 36.33
C ILE A 19 11.07 -10.16 34.89
N GLY A 20 10.97 -11.26 34.16
CA GLY A 20 11.00 -11.25 32.71
C GLY A 20 9.85 -10.36 32.30
N SER A 21 10.14 -9.07 32.12
CA SER A 21 9.36 -8.21 31.27
C SER A 21 9.34 -8.92 29.93
N SER A 22 8.28 -9.68 29.70
CA SER A 22 7.94 -10.16 28.39
C SER A 22 7.74 -8.88 27.59
N PHE A 23 8.79 -8.43 26.91
CA PHE A 23 8.66 -7.49 25.82
C PHE A 23 7.69 -8.20 24.87
N HIS A 24 6.42 -7.82 24.93
CA HIS A 24 5.53 -8.02 23.80
C HIS A 24 6.17 -7.20 22.68
N ILE A 25 6.99 -7.86 21.87
CA ILE A 25 7.29 -7.38 20.54
C ILE A 25 5.92 -7.31 19.89
N GLU A 26 5.38 -6.10 19.79
CA GLU A 26 4.20 -5.81 19.00
C GLU A 26 4.51 -6.31 17.59
N LYS A 27 3.93 -7.46 17.23
CA LYS A 27 4.30 -8.15 15.99
C LYS A 27 3.94 -7.24 14.81
N CYS A 28 4.86 -7.11 13.86
CA CYS A 28 4.77 -6.05 12.87
C CYS A 28 3.59 -6.28 11.91
N SER A 29 2.68 -5.30 11.84
CA SER A 29 1.76 -5.14 10.72
C SER A 29 2.33 -4.07 9.80
N VAL A 30 2.94 -4.51 8.70
CA VAL A 30 3.58 -3.65 7.71
C VAL A 30 2.61 -3.38 6.57
N CYS A 31 2.40 -2.13 6.22
CA CYS A 31 1.40 -1.76 5.22
C CYS A 31 2.02 -0.89 4.13
N TYR A 32 2.08 -1.40 2.90
CA TYR A 32 2.44 -0.56 1.77
C TYR A 32 1.28 0.35 1.39
N TYR A 33 1.59 1.61 1.09
CA TYR A 33 0.68 2.59 0.53
C TYR A 33 1.21 3.06 -0.84
N GLY A 34 0.46 2.80 -1.90
CA GLY A 34 0.78 3.27 -3.24
C GLY A 34 0.37 4.73 -3.47
N SER A 35 1.32 5.63 -3.68
CA SER A 35 1.09 7.08 -3.84
C SER A 35 0.17 7.45 -5.00
N TRP A 36 0.01 6.56 -5.98
CA TRP A 36 -0.87 6.73 -7.13
C TRP A 36 -2.35 6.47 -6.80
N ALA A 37 -2.65 5.85 -5.65
CA ALA A 37 -4.01 5.50 -5.25
C ALA A 37 -4.93 6.72 -5.08
N VAL A 38 -4.35 7.90 -4.84
CA VAL A 38 -5.06 9.18 -4.76
C VAL A 38 -5.71 9.59 -6.09
N TYR A 39 -5.27 9.03 -7.22
CA TYR A 39 -5.80 9.32 -8.56
C TYR A 39 -6.84 8.29 -9.03
N ARG A 40 -7.15 7.27 -8.23
CA ARG A 40 -8.19 6.30 -8.58
C ARG A 40 -9.57 6.97 -8.58
N PRO A 41 -10.48 6.56 -9.48
CA PRO A 41 -11.80 7.16 -9.59
C PRO A 41 -12.74 6.72 -8.46
N GLY A 42 -13.69 7.60 -8.12
CA GLY A 42 -14.82 7.26 -7.26
C GLY A 42 -14.40 6.65 -5.92
N ARG A 43 -15.01 5.50 -5.57
CA ARG A 43 -14.73 4.76 -4.33
C ARG A 43 -13.35 4.12 -4.27
N GLY A 44 -12.59 4.15 -5.36
CA GLY A 44 -11.21 3.72 -5.39
C GLY A 44 -10.21 4.76 -4.90
N LYS A 45 -10.61 6.04 -4.83
CA LYS A 45 -9.74 7.16 -4.43
C LYS A 45 -9.26 6.94 -3.00
N PHE A 46 -7.95 6.82 -2.81
CA PHE A 46 -7.35 6.62 -1.49
C PHE A 46 -6.25 7.67 -1.26
N PRO A 47 -6.60 8.82 -0.67
CA PRO A 47 -5.61 9.78 -0.18
C PRO A 47 -5.01 9.30 1.15
N VAL A 48 -3.89 9.88 1.58
CA VAL A 48 -3.22 9.52 2.85
C VAL A 48 -4.12 9.67 4.08
N GLU A 49 -5.12 10.54 4.01
CA GLU A 49 -6.11 10.76 5.06
C GLU A 49 -7.05 9.56 5.29
N GLU A 50 -7.15 8.62 4.35
CA GLU A 50 -7.90 7.39 4.56
C GLU A 50 -7.16 6.42 5.49
N ILE A 51 -5.83 6.50 5.58
CA ILE A 51 -5.01 5.60 6.40
C ILE A 51 -5.42 5.75 7.87
N ASP A 52 -5.94 4.67 8.45
CA ASP A 52 -6.14 4.56 9.89
C ASP A 52 -4.75 4.41 10.56
N PRO A 53 -4.27 5.42 11.31
CA PRO A 53 -2.89 5.45 11.82
C PRO A 53 -2.65 4.44 12.95
N PHE A 54 -3.68 3.69 13.36
CA PHE A 54 -3.58 2.70 14.41
C PHE A 54 -3.53 1.27 13.88
N LEU A 55 -3.90 0.99 12.62
CA LEU A 55 -3.99 -0.40 12.12
C LEU A 55 -2.64 -1.05 11.81
N CYS A 56 -1.67 -0.25 11.40
CA CYS A 56 -0.34 -0.70 11.02
C CYS A 56 0.69 -0.26 12.06
N SER A 57 1.70 -1.08 12.33
CA SER A 57 2.87 -0.65 13.10
C SER A 57 3.88 0.08 12.22
N HIS A 58 3.95 -0.29 10.94
CA HIS A 58 4.75 0.38 9.93
C HIS A 58 3.92 0.69 8.69
N ILE A 59 4.03 1.91 8.18
CA ILE A 59 3.54 2.31 6.85
C ILE A 59 4.75 2.50 5.95
N ILE A 60 4.76 1.81 4.81
CA ILE A 60 5.78 1.96 3.78
C ILE A 60 5.18 2.74 2.62
N TYR A 61 5.68 3.95 2.41
CA TYR A 61 5.20 4.85 1.37
C TYR A 61 5.85 4.50 0.03
N GLY A 62 5.09 3.90 -0.87
CA GLY A 62 5.51 3.54 -2.22
C GLY A 62 5.14 4.63 -3.23
N PHE A 63 6.04 5.16 -4.07
CA PHE A 63 7.48 4.94 -4.12
C PHE A 63 8.22 6.25 -4.38
N ALA A 64 9.45 6.35 -3.90
CA ALA A 64 10.48 7.22 -4.44
C ALA A 64 11.11 6.60 -5.70
N GLY A 65 11.86 7.40 -6.47
CA GLY A 65 12.62 6.94 -7.63
C GLY A 65 14.12 7.14 -7.45
N LEU A 66 14.90 6.55 -8.37
CA LEU A 66 16.33 6.78 -8.49
C LEU A 66 16.60 7.71 -9.69
N SER A 67 17.39 8.78 -9.48
CA SER A 67 17.86 9.69 -10.53
C SER A 67 19.11 9.13 -11.23
N TYR A 68 19.49 9.69 -12.39
CA TYR A 68 20.70 9.29 -13.11
C TYR A 68 21.99 9.73 -12.39
N GLU A 69 21.89 10.71 -11.49
CA GLU A 69 22.97 11.15 -10.60
C GLU A 69 23.09 10.27 -9.35
N ASN A 70 22.45 9.10 -9.34
CA ASN A 70 22.43 8.15 -8.22
C ASN A 70 21.80 8.71 -6.95
N LYS A 71 20.84 9.62 -7.05
CA LYS A 71 20.14 10.19 -5.88
C LYS A 71 18.71 9.67 -5.77
N ILE A 72 18.24 9.46 -4.55
CA ILE A 72 16.81 9.29 -4.30
C ILE A 72 16.07 10.57 -4.71
N ARG A 73 14.92 10.43 -5.37
CA ARG A 73 14.08 11.54 -5.79
C ARG A 73 12.61 11.24 -5.51
N PRO A 74 11.81 12.28 -5.24
CA PRO A 74 10.39 12.10 -5.06
C PRO A 74 9.69 11.64 -6.35
N LYS A 75 8.52 11.00 -6.21
CA LYS A 75 7.60 10.73 -7.33
C LYS A 75 6.24 11.37 -7.10
N LEU A 76 5.47 11.47 -8.19
CA LEU A 76 4.10 11.99 -8.22
C LEU A 76 3.25 11.44 -7.06
N GLY A 77 2.55 12.33 -6.36
CA GLY A 77 1.62 11.96 -5.28
C GLY A 77 2.27 11.66 -3.93
N GLN A 78 3.58 11.85 -3.75
CA GLN A 78 4.19 11.85 -2.42
C GLN A 78 3.73 13.06 -1.60
N ARG A 79 3.25 12.80 -0.37
CA ARG A 79 2.84 13.82 0.61
C ARG A 79 3.49 13.49 1.95
N CYS A 80 3.78 14.51 2.76
CA CYS A 80 4.21 14.29 4.14
C CYS A 80 3.05 13.69 4.94
N LEU A 81 3.29 12.53 5.56
CA LEU A 81 2.37 11.93 6.53
C LEU A 81 2.47 12.73 7.83
N SER A 82 1.43 13.48 8.20
CA SER A 82 1.39 14.07 9.55
C SER A 82 1.01 12.98 10.56
N GLN A 83 1.94 12.63 11.43
CA GLN A 83 1.75 11.54 12.40
C GLN A 83 0.83 11.97 13.56
N VAL A 84 -0.39 11.44 13.57
CA VAL A 84 -1.30 11.50 14.74
C VAL A 84 -0.91 10.46 15.79
N ASN A 85 -0.40 9.30 15.35
CA ASN A 85 0.07 8.23 16.22
C ASN A 85 1.60 8.24 16.28
N LYS A 86 2.17 8.62 17.43
CA LYS A 86 3.63 8.67 17.64
C LYS A 86 4.33 7.30 17.65
N ASN A 87 3.56 6.21 17.77
CA ASN A 87 4.10 4.85 17.75
C ASN A 87 4.17 4.27 16.32
N LEU A 88 3.48 4.90 15.36
CA LEU A 88 3.52 4.48 13.96
C LEU A 88 4.89 4.82 13.36
N LYS A 89 5.51 3.84 12.70
CA LYS A 89 6.74 4.05 11.93
C LYS A 89 6.44 4.24 10.46
N THR A 90 7.08 5.23 9.85
CA THR A 90 6.90 5.55 8.44
C THR A 90 8.21 5.36 7.70
N LEU A 91 8.22 4.49 6.69
CA LEU A 91 9.37 4.29 5.81
C LEU A 91 9.01 4.79 4.41
N ILE A 92 10.03 5.20 3.67
CA ILE A 92 9.90 5.45 2.23
C ILE A 92 10.45 4.24 1.45
N ALA A 93 9.67 3.68 0.53
CA ALA A 93 10.16 2.67 -0.39
C ALA A 93 10.75 3.31 -1.66
N ILE A 94 11.87 2.79 -2.15
CA ILE A 94 12.47 3.17 -3.44
C ILE A 94 12.58 1.96 -4.35
N GLY A 95 12.12 2.10 -5.60
CA GLY A 95 12.09 1.01 -6.57
C GLY A 95 10.69 0.70 -7.06
N GLY A 96 10.29 -0.55 -6.89
CA GLY A 96 9.08 -1.14 -7.43
C GLY A 96 9.22 -1.51 -8.90
N TRP A 97 8.39 -2.44 -9.35
CA TRP A 97 8.38 -2.99 -10.71
C TRP A 97 8.60 -1.96 -11.83
N ASN A 98 7.91 -0.81 -11.78
CA ASN A 98 7.93 0.22 -12.82
C ASN A 98 9.22 1.08 -12.88
N GLU A 99 10.07 1.09 -11.85
CA GLU A 99 11.38 1.77 -11.96
C GLU A 99 12.39 0.99 -12.81
N GLY A 100 12.18 -0.30 -13.01
CA GLY A 100 13.16 -1.19 -13.63
C GLY A 100 14.37 -1.49 -12.74
N SER A 101 15.37 -2.18 -13.30
CA SER A 101 16.53 -2.69 -12.55
C SER A 101 17.86 -2.06 -12.97
N THR A 102 18.00 -1.61 -14.22
CA THR A 102 19.27 -1.13 -14.80
C THR A 102 19.94 -0.01 -13.99
N LYS A 103 19.19 1.02 -13.58
CA LYS A 103 19.74 2.14 -12.79
C LYS A 103 20.25 1.69 -11.42
N TYR A 104 19.57 0.72 -10.79
CA TYR A 104 19.98 0.17 -9.50
C TYR A 104 21.25 -0.66 -9.64
N SER A 105 21.35 -1.48 -10.69
CA SER A 105 22.58 -2.24 -10.99
C SER A 105 23.79 -1.30 -11.18
N GLN A 106 23.61 -0.24 -11.96
CA GLN A 106 24.66 0.77 -12.19
C GLN A 106 25.07 1.50 -10.90
N MET A 107 24.10 1.94 -10.10
CA MET A 107 24.36 2.61 -8.83
C MET A 107 25.07 1.68 -7.83
N ALA A 108 24.60 0.43 -7.71
CA ALA A 108 25.13 -0.52 -6.75
C ALA A 108 26.55 -1.01 -7.11
N ALA A 109 26.90 -1.05 -8.40
CA ALA A 109 28.18 -1.57 -8.87
C ALA A 109 29.41 -0.73 -8.47
N ASN A 110 29.24 0.57 -8.22
CA ASN A 110 30.34 1.49 -7.94
C ASN A 110 30.25 2.06 -6.50
N PRO A 111 31.32 1.94 -5.67
CA PRO A 111 31.32 2.46 -4.29
C PRO A 111 31.06 3.97 -4.18
N GLU A 112 31.57 4.77 -5.11
CA GLU A 112 31.34 6.23 -5.15
C GLU A 112 29.87 6.55 -5.43
N SER A 113 29.25 5.84 -6.39
CA SER A 113 27.81 5.95 -6.69
C SER A 113 26.94 5.55 -5.50
N ARG A 114 27.28 4.43 -4.82
CA ARG A 114 26.59 4.03 -3.59
C ARG A 114 26.72 5.08 -2.49
N LYS A 115 27.90 5.68 -2.31
CA LYS A 115 28.11 6.76 -1.35
C LYS A 115 27.22 7.98 -1.65
N VAL A 116 27.11 8.39 -2.91
CA VAL A 116 26.19 9.47 -3.33
C VAL A 116 24.75 9.09 -3.00
N PHE A 117 24.34 7.87 -3.31
CA PHE A 117 23.01 7.38 -3.02
C PHE A 117 22.71 7.37 -1.51
N VAL A 118 23.57 6.77 -0.70
CA VAL A 118 23.44 6.70 0.76
C VAL A 118 23.32 8.10 1.37
N GLN A 119 24.14 9.06 0.93
CA GLN A 119 24.04 10.43 1.42
C GLN A 119 22.70 11.07 1.02
N SER A 120 22.27 10.90 -0.23
CA SER A 120 20.98 11.44 -0.69
C SER A 120 19.79 10.85 0.05
N VAL A 121 19.87 9.58 0.46
CA VAL A 121 18.87 8.92 1.30
C VAL A 121 18.81 9.57 2.67
N LEU A 122 19.94 9.80 3.34
CA LEU A 122 19.96 10.48 4.64
C LEU A 122 19.29 11.86 4.56
N ASP A 123 19.65 12.64 3.53
CA ASP A 123 19.09 13.96 3.30
C ASP A 123 17.58 13.90 3.04
N PHE A 124 17.11 12.87 2.32
CA PHE A 124 15.70 12.66 2.02
C PHE A 124 14.91 12.26 3.28
N LEU A 125 15.42 11.31 4.07
CA LEU A 125 14.77 10.87 5.30
C LEU A 125 14.64 12.02 6.30
N GLU A 126 15.70 12.82 6.46
CA GLU A 126 15.71 13.99 7.34
C GLU A 126 14.77 15.11 6.83
N ARG A 127 14.76 15.36 5.52
CA ARG A 127 13.90 16.39 4.91
C ARG A 127 12.41 16.07 5.03
N TYR A 128 12.04 14.80 4.88
CA TYR A 128 10.63 14.36 4.82
C TYR A 128 10.16 13.63 6.08
N ASP A 129 10.98 13.62 7.13
CA ASP A 129 10.67 13.06 8.46
C ASP A 129 10.23 11.58 8.40
N PHE A 130 10.96 10.76 7.64
CA PHE A 130 10.76 9.31 7.59
C PHE A 130 11.64 8.61 8.62
N ASP A 131 11.09 7.58 9.27
CA ASP A 131 11.79 6.71 10.22
C ASP A 131 12.77 5.73 9.55
N GLY A 132 12.76 5.61 8.22
CA GLY A 132 13.62 4.67 7.51
C GLY A 132 13.37 4.53 6.01
N LEU A 133 14.12 3.61 5.40
CA LEU A 133 14.08 3.28 3.97
C LEU A 133 13.72 1.81 3.77
N ASP A 134 12.91 1.55 2.76
CA ASP A 134 12.63 0.22 2.23
C ASP A 134 13.17 0.08 0.80
N MET A 135 14.03 -0.92 0.58
CA MET A 135 14.69 -1.16 -0.70
C MET A 135 13.91 -2.16 -1.56
N ASP A 136 13.27 -1.67 -2.62
CA ASP A 136 12.40 -2.46 -3.50
C ASP A 136 13.01 -2.59 -4.90
N TRP A 137 14.28 -3.03 -4.95
CA TRP A 137 14.96 -3.33 -6.21
C TRP A 137 14.44 -4.65 -6.79
N GLU A 138 13.70 -4.57 -7.89
CA GLU A 138 13.13 -5.73 -8.59
C GLU A 138 13.81 -5.99 -9.97
N TYR A 139 14.81 -6.86 -10.07
CA TYR A 139 15.54 -7.55 -9.00
C TYR A 139 17.05 -7.50 -9.27
N PRO A 140 17.92 -7.51 -8.25
CA PRO A 140 19.35 -7.68 -8.45
C PRO A 140 19.64 -8.88 -9.37
N GLY A 141 20.42 -8.67 -10.42
CA GLY A 141 20.76 -9.73 -11.39
C GLY A 141 19.66 -10.11 -12.36
N SER A 142 18.59 -9.33 -12.48
CA SER A 142 17.48 -9.53 -13.42
C SER A 142 17.00 -8.21 -14.03
N ARG A 143 16.19 -8.29 -15.09
CA ARG A 143 15.54 -7.13 -15.74
C ARG A 143 16.51 -6.01 -16.16
N GLY A 144 17.69 -6.38 -16.67
CA GLY A 144 18.77 -5.46 -17.03
C GLY A 144 19.89 -5.36 -15.99
N GLY A 145 19.77 -6.08 -14.87
CA GLY A 145 20.84 -6.27 -13.88
C GLY A 145 21.90 -7.28 -14.31
N LYS A 146 22.99 -7.35 -13.53
CA LYS A 146 24.17 -8.19 -13.75
C LYS A 146 24.37 -9.21 -12.62
N HIS A 147 25.13 -10.27 -12.87
CA HIS A 147 25.37 -11.31 -11.86
C HIS A 147 26.00 -10.76 -10.57
N GLU A 148 26.88 -9.78 -10.70
CA GLU A 148 27.58 -9.12 -9.59
C GLU A 148 26.61 -8.35 -8.67
N ASP A 149 25.40 -8.04 -9.13
CA ASP A 149 24.37 -7.33 -8.35
C ASP A 149 24.07 -8.02 -7.02
N LYS A 150 24.20 -9.35 -6.95
CA LYS A 150 24.04 -10.12 -5.71
C LYS A 150 24.94 -9.59 -4.59
N GLN A 151 26.22 -9.38 -4.88
CA GLN A 151 27.20 -8.90 -3.92
C GLN A 151 27.17 -7.36 -3.80
N ASN A 152 26.86 -6.67 -4.89
CA ASN A 152 26.67 -5.22 -4.85
C ASN A 152 25.49 -4.81 -3.96
N PHE A 153 24.41 -5.61 -3.94
CA PHE A 153 23.27 -5.38 -3.06
C PHE A 153 23.64 -5.56 -1.59
N VAL A 154 24.46 -6.57 -1.25
CA VAL A 154 25.04 -6.72 0.09
C VAL A 154 25.85 -5.49 0.48
N ALA A 155 26.75 -5.03 -0.41
CA ALA A 155 27.58 -3.85 -0.16
C ALA A 155 26.73 -2.58 0.08
N LEU A 156 25.69 -2.39 -0.73
CA LEU A 156 24.74 -1.29 -0.60
C LEU A 156 24.00 -1.33 0.75
N LEU A 157 23.43 -2.46 1.13
CA LEU A 157 22.71 -2.60 2.40
C LEU A 157 23.63 -2.40 3.61
N ARG A 158 24.87 -2.88 3.53
CA ARG A 158 25.89 -2.66 4.57
C ARG A 158 26.19 -1.17 4.75
N GLU A 159 26.39 -0.44 3.66
CA GLU A 159 26.70 0.99 3.67
C GLU A 159 25.51 1.83 4.17
N LEU A 160 24.28 1.52 3.73
CA LEU A 160 23.05 2.11 4.25
C LEU A 160 22.91 1.88 5.76
N LYS A 161 23.03 0.63 6.21
CA LYS A 161 22.86 0.29 7.64
C LYS A 161 23.91 0.97 8.52
N ALA A 162 25.16 1.08 8.04
CA ALA A 162 26.21 1.81 8.75
C ALA A 162 25.86 3.30 8.90
N ALA A 163 25.36 3.92 7.83
CA ALA A 163 24.93 5.33 7.82
C ALA A 163 23.68 5.59 8.67
N PHE A 164 22.79 4.60 8.81
CA PHE A 164 21.53 4.70 9.55
C PHE A 164 21.72 4.57 11.07
N LYS A 165 22.74 3.82 11.51
CA LYS A 165 22.98 3.51 12.93
C LYS A 165 23.03 4.76 13.85
N PRO A 166 23.69 5.88 13.49
CA PRO A 166 23.73 7.07 14.35
C PRO A 166 22.37 7.76 14.52
N ARG A 167 21.46 7.61 13.55
CA ARG A 167 20.12 8.23 13.55
C ARG A 167 19.01 7.25 13.94
N ASN A 168 19.36 5.99 14.20
CA ASN A 168 18.40 4.92 14.49
C ASN A 168 17.33 4.72 13.40
N TYR A 169 17.69 4.96 12.12
CA TYR A 169 16.79 4.69 11.00
C TYR A 169 16.62 3.20 10.75
N ILE A 170 15.40 2.83 10.34
CA ILE A 170 15.03 1.47 9.97
C ILE A 170 15.45 1.22 8.51
N LEU A 171 16.03 0.05 8.25
CA LEU A 171 16.32 -0.42 6.90
C LEU A 171 15.56 -1.72 6.63
N SER A 172 14.66 -1.72 5.65
CA SER A 172 13.97 -2.91 5.17
C SER A 172 14.15 -3.11 3.67
N ALA A 173 13.66 -4.23 3.15
CA ALA A 173 13.60 -4.49 1.71
C ALA A 173 12.41 -5.39 1.37
N ALA A 174 11.69 -5.08 0.30
CA ALA A 174 10.84 -6.06 -0.38
C ALA A 174 11.71 -7.04 -1.18
N VAL A 175 11.49 -8.34 -0.97
CA VAL A 175 12.29 -9.41 -1.58
C VAL A 175 11.43 -10.46 -2.26
N ALA A 176 12.00 -11.08 -3.30
CA ALA A 176 11.28 -12.06 -4.11
C ALA A 176 10.85 -13.31 -3.33
N ALA A 177 9.70 -13.86 -3.70
CA ALA A 177 9.22 -15.16 -3.22
C ALA A 177 9.49 -16.33 -4.20
N GLY A 178 9.82 -16.05 -5.46
CA GLY A 178 10.19 -17.08 -6.43
C GLY A 178 11.68 -17.45 -6.33
N LYS A 179 12.01 -18.73 -6.15
CA LYS A 179 13.41 -19.21 -6.06
C LYS A 179 14.27 -18.77 -7.25
N HIS A 180 13.68 -18.72 -8.44
CA HIS A 180 14.36 -18.28 -9.66
C HIS A 180 14.84 -16.82 -9.61
N PHE A 181 14.18 -15.95 -8.84
CA PHE A 181 14.66 -14.60 -8.54
C PHE A 181 15.55 -14.57 -7.30
N MET A 182 15.26 -15.36 -6.26
CA MET A 182 16.03 -15.34 -5.02
C MET A 182 17.49 -15.74 -5.21
N ASP A 183 17.75 -16.84 -5.93
CA ASP A 183 19.09 -17.40 -6.08
C ASP A 183 20.08 -16.42 -6.74
N PRO A 184 19.75 -15.79 -7.88
CA PRO A 184 20.63 -14.79 -8.48
C PRO A 184 20.66 -13.47 -7.70
N ALA A 185 19.59 -13.09 -6.99
CA ALA A 185 19.50 -11.76 -6.40
C ALA A 185 20.11 -11.62 -5.00
N TYR A 186 20.03 -12.67 -4.15
CA TYR A 186 20.22 -12.49 -2.71
C TYR A 186 21.27 -13.42 -2.12
N ASP A 187 22.25 -12.83 -1.43
CA ASP A 187 23.05 -13.52 -0.42
C ASP A 187 22.31 -13.44 0.92
N ILE A 188 21.39 -14.38 1.14
CA ILE A 188 20.39 -14.32 2.23
C ILE A 188 21.02 -14.14 3.62
N PRO A 189 22.07 -14.90 4.02
CA PRO A 189 22.76 -14.67 5.29
C PRO A 189 23.33 -13.25 5.41
N GLU A 190 23.97 -12.74 4.36
CA GLU A 190 24.65 -11.43 4.42
C GLU A 190 23.65 -10.28 4.45
N ILE A 191 22.62 -10.28 3.60
CA ILE A 191 21.60 -9.20 3.64
C ILE A 191 20.84 -9.19 4.97
N SER A 192 20.61 -10.36 5.57
CA SER A 192 19.91 -10.49 6.86
C SER A 192 20.65 -9.85 8.03
N LYS A 193 21.97 -9.64 7.93
CA LYS A 193 22.75 -8.90 8.94
C LYS A 193 22.46 -7.41 8.92
N HIS A 194 22.04 -6.88 7.79
CA HIS A 194 21.90 -5.43 7.56
C HIS A 194 20.45 -4.94 7.62
N LEU A 195 19.50 -5.80 7.24
CA LEU A 195 18.08 -5.48 7.26
C LEU A 195 17.47 -5.64 8.67
N ASP A 196 16.60 -4.72 9.06
CA ASP A 196 15.75 -4.83 10.25
C ASP A 196 14.50 -5.67 9.95
N MET A 197 13.92 -5.51 8.75
CA MET A 197 12.77 -6.28 8.26
C MET A 197 13.01 -6.75 6.82
N ILE A 198 12.57 -7.98 6.54
CA ILE A 198 12.64 -8.62 5.22
C ILE A 198 11.20 -8.90 4.78
N ASN A 199 10.66 -8.04 3.91
CA ASN A 199 9.28 -8.10 3.44
C ASN A 199 9.20 -9.08 2.26
N VAL A 200 8.90 -10.36 2.52
CA VAL A 200 8.87 -11.38 1.46
C VAL A 200 7.57 -11.25 0.66
N MET A 201 7.66 -10.94 -0.63
CA MET A 201 6.52 -10.72 -1.52
C MET A 201 5.84 -12.03 -1.92
N CYS A 202 5.19 -12.69 -0.95
CA CYS A 202 4.52 -13.99 -1.06
C CYS A 202 3.18 -13.92 -1.81
N TYR A 203 3.20 -13.28 -2.97
CA TYR A 203 2.12 -13.09 -3.93
C TYR A 203 2.73 -13.02 -5.34
N ASP A 204 1.89 -12.94 -6.38
CA ASP A 204 2.30 -12.97 -7.79
C ASP A 204 3.03 -14.26 -8.21
N TYR A 205 2.70 -15.39 -7.59
CA TYR A 205 3.17 -16.70 -8.05
C TYR A 205 2.62 -17.06 -9.43
N HIS A 206 1.35 -16.69 -9.67
CA HIS A 206 0.63 -16.92 -10.92
C HIS A 206 -0.10 -15.66 -11.37
N GLY A 207 -0.29 -15.51 -12.67
CA GLY A 207 -0.95 -14.34 -13.24
C GLY A 207 -1.06 -14.38 -14.75
N SER A 208 -1.66 -13.33 -15.33
CA SER A 208 -2.01 -13.28 -16.76
C SER A 208 -0.84 -13.28 -17.76
N TRP A 209 0.40 -13.36 -17.27
CA TRP A 209 1.58 -13.68 -18.08
C TRP A 209 1.64 -15.17 -18.48
N GLU A 210 0.92 -16.04 -17.76
CA GLU A 210 0.73 -17.46 -18.08
C GLU A 210 -0.41 -17.67 -19.09
N LYS A 211 -0.60 -18.93 -19.53
CA LYS A 211 -1.69 -19.33 -20.45
C LYS A 211 -2.77 -20.17 -19.80
N THR A 212 -2.66 -20.40 -18.50
CA THR A 212 -3.60 -21.14 -17.67
C THR A 212 -3.93 -20.33 -16.43
N SER A 213 -5.13 -20.53 -15.87
CA SER A 213 -5.53 -19.92 -14.60
C SER A 213 -4.64 -20.44 -13.46
N GLY A 214 -4.35 -19.56 -12.50
CA GLY A 214 -3.52 -19.88 -11.34
C GLY A 214 -3.75 -18.89 -10.21
N HIS A 215 -3.75 -19.37 -8.98
CA HIS A 215 -3.97 -18.53 -7.80
C HIS A 215 -2.72 -17.72 -7.49
N HIS A 216 -2.81 -16.40 -7.30
CA HIS A 216 -1.59 -15.57 -7.19
C HIS A 216 -0.81 -15.75 -5.88
N ALA A 217 -1.43 -16.30 -4.83
CA ALA A 217 -0.84 -16.45 -3.49
C ALA A 217 -1.25 -17.77 -2.80
N PRO A 218 -0.93 -18.96 -3.35
CA PRO A 218 -1.33 -20.22 -2.74
C PRO A 218 -0.50 -20.52 -1.48
N LEU A 219 -1.12 -20.93 -0.37
CA LEU A 219 -0.37 -21.22 0.86
C LEU A 219 0.49 -22.49 0.73
N PHE A 220 -0.08 -23.56 0.18
CA PHE A 220 0.63 -24.82 -0.06
C PHE A 220 0.55 -25.25 -1.52
N ALA A 221 1.41 -26.18 -1.91
CA ALA A 221 1.36 -26.81 -3.23
C ALA A 221 0.18 -27.79 -3.35
N ARG A 222 -0.25 -28.01 -4.60
CA ARG A 222 -1.26 -28.99 -4.96
C ARG A 222 -0.63 -30.29 -5.47
N PRO A 223 -1.11 -31.48 -5.06
CA PRO A 223 -0.58 -32.75 -5.55
C PRO A 223 -0.79 -32.98 -7.06
N ASP A 224 -1.85 -32.42 -7.63
CA ASP A 224 -2.20 -32.53 -9.04
C ASP A 224 -1.55 -31.44 -9.92
N ARG A 225 -0.77 -30.53 -9.32
CA ARG A 225 0.00 -29.48 -10.03
C ARG A 225 1.46 -29.45 -9.58
N PRO A 226 2.29 -30.41 -10.02
CA PRO A 226 3.69 -30.51 -9.62
C PRO A 226 4.53 -29.26 -9.97
N GLU A 227 4.13 -28.50 -10.99
CA GLU A 227 4.71 -27.22 -11.37
C GLU A 227 4.63 -26.15 -10.25
N ASP A 228 3.65 -26.24 -9.36
CA ASP A 228 3.43 -25.29 -8.27
C ASP A 228 4.19 -25.66 -6.99
N TYR A 229 4.96 -26.76 -7.00
CA TYR A 229 5.66 -27.27 -5.82
C TYR A 229 6.56 -26.21 -5.15
N GLN A 230 7.13 -25.31 -5.96
CA GLN A 230 7.97 -24.20 -5.49
C GLN A 230 7.27 -22.83 -5.51
N LEU A 231 6.08 -22.73 -6.10
CA LEU A 231 5.35 -21.47 -6.32
C LEU A 231 4.23 -21.31 -5.28
N ASN A 232 4.59 -21.39 -4.00
CA ASN A 232 3.66 -21.23 -2.89
C ASN A 232 4.34 -20.60 -1.66
N VAL A 233 3.53 -19.99 -0.79
CA VAL A 233 3.98 -19.26 0.40
C VAL A 233 4.81 -20.15 1.32
N ASN A 234 4.36 -21.39 1.56
CA ASN A 234 5.06 -22.30 2.45
C ASN A 234 6.47 -22.62 1.95
N PHE A 235 6.63 -22.91 0.65
CA PHE A 235 7.94 -23.15 0.04
C PHE A 235 8.84 -21.92 0.18
N SER A 236 8.37 -20.74 -0.21
CA SER A 236 9.18 -19.51 -0.21
C SER A 236 9.70 -19.17 1.18
N ILE A 237 8.84 -19.18 2.19
CA ILE A 237 9.23 -18.87 3.58
C ILE A 237 10.23 -19.92 4.11
N ASN A 238 9.98 -21.21 3.90
CA ASN A 238 10.93 -22.24 4.33
C ASN A 238 12.26 -22.13 3.57
N TYR A 239 12.24 -21.72 2.30
CA TYR A 239 13.47 -21.51 1.53
C TYR A 239 14.31 -20.37 2.14
N TRP A 240 13.71 -19.20 2.40
CA TRP A 240 14.38 -18.09 3.08
C TRP A 240 15.00 -18.51 4.41
N ILE A 241 14.24 -19.25 5.25
CA ILE A 241 14.74 -19.78 6.52
C ILE A 241 15.89 -20.76 6.31
N SER A 242 15.75 -21.71 5.37
CA SER A 242 16.78 -22.72 5.08
C SER A 242 18.09 -22.12 4.57
N LYS A 243 18.02 -20.93 3.96
CA LYS A 243 19.17 -20.15 3.49
C LYS A 243 19.75 -19.22 4.54
N GLY A 244 19.22 -19.21 5.77
CA GLY A 244 19.81 -18.52 6.92
C GLY A 244 19.13 -17.22 7.32
N ALA A 245 17.94 -16.89 6.78
CA ALA A 245 17.19 -15.73 7.24
C ALA A 245 16.63 -15.95 8.66
N PRO A 246 16.85 -15.03 9.62
CA PRO A 246 16.24 -15.08 10.94
C PRO A 246 14.71 -14.95 10.83
N ARG A 247 13.97 -15.84 11.50
CA ARG A 247 12.50 -15.90 11.38
C ARG A 247 11.85 -14.60 11.84
N GLU A 248 12.35 -14.03 12.92
CA GLU A 248 11.90 -12.77 13.53
C GLU A 248 12.08 -11.54 12.62
N LYS A 249 12.92 -11.63 11.58
CA LYS A 249 13.08 -10.57 10.56
C LYS A 249 12.23 -10.79 9.32
N LEU A 250 11.74 -12.00 9.09
CA LEU A 250 10.88 -12.30 7.95
C LEU A 250 9.46 -11.80 8.22
N ILE A 251 8.96 -10.96 7.33
CA ILE A 251 7.59 -10.46 7.34
C ILE A 251 6.85 -11.09 6.16
N LEU A 252 5.74 -11.78 6.43
CA LEU A 252 4.99 -12.49 5.39
C LEU A 252 4.15 -11.49 4.58
N GLY A 253 4.49 -11.27 3.31
CA GLY A 253 3.69 -10.46 2.38
C GLY A 253 2.40 -11.16 1.98
N MET A 254 1.30 -10.40 1.99
CA MET A 254 -0.04 -10.83 1.62
C MET A 254 -0.67 -9.78 0.70
N GLY A 255 -1.19 -10.22 -0.44
CA GLY A 255 -1.84 -9.33 -1.40
C GLY A 255 -3.29 -9.04 -1.03
N THR A 256 -3.70 -7.77 -0.98
CA THR A 256 -5.11 -7.35 -0.87
C THR A 256 -5.74 -7.11 -2.25
N TYR A 257 -5.32 -7.92 -3.22
CA TYR A 257 -5.76 -7.91 -4.62
C TYR A 257 -5.78 -9.36 -5.12
N GLY A 258 -6.32 -9.59 -6.31
CA GLY A 258 -6.25 -10.88 -7.00
C GLY A 258 -5.68 -10.73 -8.40
N ARG A 259 -5.16 -11.83 -8.94
CA ARG A 259 -4.79 -11.91 -10.37
C ARG A 259 -5.93 -12.52 -11.16
N ALA A 260 -6.30 -11.82 -12.23
CA ALA A 260 -7.49 -12.12 -13.02
C ALA A 260 -7.13 -12.59 -14.43
N PHE A 261 -7.95 -13.50 -14.96
CA PHE A 261 -7.79 -14.11 -16.26
C PHE A 261 -9.11 -14.10 -17.02
N THR A 262 -9.01 -14.15 -18.35
CA THR A 262 -10.14 -14.52 -19.21
C THR A 262 -9.92 -15.94 -19.71
N LEU A 263 -10.74 -16.87 -19.20
CA LEU A 263 -10.77 -18.29 -19.56
C LEU A 263 -11.05 -18.45 -21.06
N ARG A 264 -10.60 -19.55 -21.67
CA ARG A 264 -10.92 -19.90 -23.07
C ARG A 264 -12.40 -20.23 -23.22
N ARG A 265 -12.95 -20.99 -22.27
CA ARG A 265 -14.33 -21.46 -22.20
C ARG A 265 -14.88 -21.18 -20.80
N ALA A 266 -16.16 -20.87 -20.70
CA ALA A 266 -16.79 -20.56 -19.41
C ALA A 266 -16.94 -21.81 -18.53
N GLU A 267 -17.01 -22.99 -19.15
CA GLU A 267 -17.20 -24.28 -18.47
C GLU A 267 -15.88 -24.82 -17.89
N ASP A 268 -14.73 -24.28 -18.33
CA ASP A 268 -13.39 -24.68 -17.87
C ASP A 268 -12.88 -23.61 -16.87
N HIS A 269 -13.40 -23.67 -15.64
CA HIS A 269 -13.21 -22.65 -14.60
C HIS A 269 -12.40 -23.12 -13.38
N GLY A 270 -11.73 -24.27 -13.49
CA GLY A 270 -10.78 -24.78 -12.52
C GLY A 270 -9.45 -24.03 -12.53
N ILE A 271 -8.61 -24.32 -11.54
CA ILE A 271 -7.21 -23.91 -11.52
C ILE A 271 -6.44 -24.75 -12.55
N GLY A 272 -5.69 -24.09 -13.44
CA GLY A 272 -4.94 -24.73 -14.51
C GLY A 272 -5.66 -24.82 -15.85
N ASP A 273 -6.93 -24.40 -15.90
CA ASP A 273 -7.67 -24.35 -17.15
C ASP A 273 -7.16 -23.25 -18.07
N SER A 274 -7.35 -23.44 -19.39
CA SER A 274 -6.79 -22.54 -20.39
C SER A 274 -7.35 -21.12 -20.24
N ALA A 275 -6.47 -20.15 -20.04
CA ALA A 275 -6.81 -18.75 -19.82
C ALA A 275 -5.78 -17.83 -20.52
N PRO A 276 -5.83 -17.69 -21.85
CA PRO A 276 -4.75 -17.07 -22.63
C PRO A 276 -4.74 -15.53 -22.58
N GLN A 277 -5.73 -14.92 -21.94
CA GLN A 277 -6.00 -13.49 -21.93
C GLN A 277 -6.08 -12.94 -20.50
N LYS A 278 -5.73 -11.66 -20.33
CA LYS A 278 -5.91 -10.95 -19.07
C LYS A 278 -7.39 -10.90 -18.68
N GLY A 279 -7.67 -10.96 -17.37
CA GLY A 279 -9.00 -10.62 -16.85
C GLY A 279 -9.33 -9.16 -17.15
N GLN A 280 -10.61 -8.84 -17.19
CA GLN A 280 -11.09 -7.48 -17.40
C GLN A 280 -10.61 -6.56 -16.27
N ALA A 281 -10.31 -5.31 -16.62
CA ALA A 281 -9.89 -4.30 -15.65
C ALA A 281 -11.05 -3.93 -14.73
N GLY A 282 -10.77 -3.77 -13.43
CA GLY A 282 -11.74 -3.28 -12.46
C GLY A 282 -12.04 -1.79 -12.63
N PRO A 283 -13.14 -1.29 -12.04
CA PRO A 283 -13.57 0.10 -12.18
C PRO A 283 -12.64 1.11 -11.52
N TYR A 284 -11.85 0.69 -10.53
CA TYR A 284 -11.00 1.53 -9.69
C TYR A 284 -9.52 1.40 -10.03
N THR A 285 -9.00 0.17 -10.08
CA THR A 285 -7.59 -0.12 -10.40
C THR A 285 -7.29 0.12 -11.87
N ARG A 286 -8.29 -0.14 -12.75
CA ARG A 286 -8.21 0.05 -14.21
C ARG A 286 -7.04 -0.70 -14.86
N GLU A 287 -6.59 -1.80 -14.24
CA GLU A 287 -5.51 -2.63 -14.74
C GLU A 287 -6.03 -4.02 -15.14
N GLY A 288 -5.97 -4.35 -16.43
CA GLY A 288 -6.35 -5.68 -16.90
C GLY A 288 -5.46 -6.76 -16.27
N GLY A 289 -6.08 -7.81 -15.75
CA GLY A 289 -5.40 -8.93 -15.09
C GLY A 289 -5.11 -8.76 -13.60
N SER A 290 -5.54 -7.65 -12.98
CA SER A 290 -5.47 -7.42 -11.54
C SER A 290 -6.77 -6.79 -11.04
N LEU A 291 -7.24 -7.20 -9.87
CA LEU A 291 -8.42 -6.62 -9.22
C LEU A 291 -8.13 -6.39 -7.74
N GLY A 292 -8.38 -5.20 -7.21
CA GLY A 292 -8.29 -4.95 -5.77
C GLY A 292 -9.35 -5.75 -5.00
N TYR A 293 -9.11 -6.09 -3.74
CA TYR A 293 -10.11 -6.78 -2.92
C TYR A 293 -11.42 -5.99 -2.83
N ASN A 294 -11.33 -4.66 -2.72
CA ASN A 294 -12.48 -3.76 -2.81
C ASN A 294 -13.29 -3.90 -4.11
N GLU A 295 -12.65 -4.23 -5.24
CA GLU A 295 -13.34 -4.50 -6.51
C GLU A 295 -13.97 -5.88 -6.50
N ILE A 296 -13.22 -6.90 -6.05
CA ILE A 296 -13.67 -8.30 -6.02
C ILE A 296 -14.89 -8.45 -5.12
N CYS A 297 -14.85 -7.90 -3.90
CA CYS A 297 -15.96 -8.04 -2.96
C CYS A 297 -17.19 -7.23 -3.41
N GLU A 298 -17.02 -6.06 -4.04
CA GLU A 298 -18.14 -5.36 -4.66
C GLU A 298 -18.74 -6.17 -5.82
N MET A 299 -17.89 -6.78 -6.67
CA MET A 299 -18.35 -7.63 -7.76
C MET A 299 -19.19 -8.81 -7.25
N GLN A 300 -18.77 -9.47 -6.16
CA GLN A 300 -19.54 -10.55 -5.54
C GLN A 300 -20.95 -10.11 -5.08
N THR A 301 -21.13 -8.83 -4.73
CA THR A 301 -22.46 -8.31 -4.37
C THR A 301 -23.30 -7.90 -5.59
N LYS A 302 -22.65 -7.59 -6.72
CA LYS A 302 -23.29 -7.05 -7.94
C LYS A 302 -23.57 -8.12 -8.99
N HIS A 303 -22.79 -9.20 -8.99
CA HIS A 303 -22.87 -10.32 -9.94
C HIS A 303 -23.44 -11.56 -9.24
N PRO A 304 -24.78 -11.77 -9.27
CA PRO A 304 -25.39 -12.93 -8.62
C PRO A 304 -25.00 -14.27 -9.26
N ASP A 305 -24.42 -14.24 -10.46
CA ASP A 305 -23.88 -15.36 -11.21
C ASP A 305 -22.40 -15.65 -10.92
N MET A 306 -21.76 -14.83 -10.07
CA MET A 306 -20.38 -15.06 -9.64
C MET A 306 -20.31 -16.17 -8.59
N SER A 307 -19.67 -17.27 -8.95
CA SER A 307 -19.37 -18.37 -8.04
C SER A 307 -18.04 -18.16 -7.35
N THR A 308 -17.94 -18.56 -6.08
CA THR A 308 -16.68 -18.62 -5.33
C THR A 308 -16.40 -20.06 -4.90
N VAL A 309 -15.17 -20.49 -5.14
CA VAL A 309 -14.67 -21.81 -4.82
C VAL A 309 -13.53 -21.70 -3.81
N TRP A 310 -13.61 -22.49 -2.74
CA TRP A 310 -12.51 -22.63 -1.79
C TRP A 310 -11.58 -23.77 -2.19
N ASP A 311 -10.29 -23.47 -2.35
CA ASP A 311 -9.28 -24.48 -2.63
C ASP A 311 -8.70 -25.06 -1.32
N PRO A 312 -8.84 -26.39 -1.08
CA PRO A 312 -8.43 -27.00 0.19
C PRO A 312 -6.91 -27.17 0.34
N TYR A 313 -6.13 -26.96 -0.72
CA TYR A 313 -4.66 -27.01 -0.67
C TYR A 313 -4.07 -25.60 -0.55
N TYR A 314 -4.52 -24.69 -1.40
CA TYR A 314 -4.06 -23.30 -1.38
C TYR A 314 -4.56 -22.56 -0.13
N LEU A 315 -5.64 -23.05 0.49
CA LEU A 315 -6.35 -22.43 1.61
C LEU A 315 -6.72 -20.97 1.29
N ALA A 316 -7.23 -20.79 0.07
CA ALA A 316 -7.61 -19.50 -0.49
C ALA A 316 -8.73 -19.67 -1.52
N PRO A 317 -9.56 -18.64 -1.72
CA PRO A 317 -10.63 -18.69 -2.70
C PRO A 317 -10.16 -18.34 -4.12
N TYR A 318 -10.92 -18.79 -5.10
CA TYR A 318 -11.01 -18.11 -6.39
C TYR A 318 -12.48 -17.91 -6.75
N SER A 319 -12.75 -16.97 -7.64
CA SER A 319 -14.10 -16.69 -8.13
C SER A 319 -14.13 -16.66 -9.65
N PHE A 320 -15.27 -17.00 -10.23
CA PHE A 320 -15.48 -16.94 -11.68
C PHE A 320 -16.91 -16.54 -12.04
N TRP A 321 -17.08 -15.92 -13.21
CA TRP A 321 -18.37 -15.55 -13.79
C TRP A 321 -18.23 -15.44 -15.31
N GLY A 322 -19.08 -16.17 -16.05
CA GLY A 322 -18.87 -16.37 -17.48
C GLY A 322 -17.46 -16.87 -17.77
N ARG A 323 -16.66 -16.07 -18.51
CA ARG A 323 -15.25 -16.39 -18.82
C ARG A 323 -14.25 -15.66 -17.92
N GLN A 324 -14.68 -14.89 -16.93
CA GLN A 324 -13.78 -14.21 -16.02
C GLN A 324 -13.44 -15.12 -14.84
N TRP A 325 -12.18 -15.07 -14.41
CA TRP A 325 -11.66 -15.86 -13.30
C TRP A 325 -10.69 -15.00 -12.49
N VAL A 326 -10.75 -15.05 -11.16
CA VAL A 326 -9.83 -14.32 -10.27
C VAL A 326 -9.46 -15.16 -9.05
N GLY A 327 -8.16 -15.34 -8.81
CA GLY A 327 -7.62 -15.94 -7.59
C GLY A 327 -7.13 -14.83 -6.67
N TYR A 328 -7.59 -14.83 -5.41
CA TYR A 328 -7.44 -13.70 -4.49
C TYR A 328 -7.49 -14.16 -3.04
N ASP A 329 -7.11 -13.27 -2.14
CA ASP A 329 -7.24 -13.48 -0.70
C ASP A 329 -8.52 -12.84 -0.14
N ASN A 330 -9.22 -13.56 0.74
CA ASN A 330 -10.35 -13.05 1.51
C ASN A 330 -10.04 -13.01 3.02
N VAL A 331 -11.00 -12.59 3.84
CA VAL A 331 -10.84 -12.49 5.30
C VAL A 331 -10.40 -13.83 5.93
N GLU A 332 -10.90 -14.95 5.41
CA GLU A 332 -10.56 -16.28 5.92
C GLU A 332 -9.14 -16.70 5.54
N SER A 333 -8.77 -16.60 4.25
CA SER A 333 -7.44 -17.00 3.77
C SER A 333 -6.33 -16.13 4.36
N ILE A 334 -6.57 -14.82 4.53
CA ILE A 334 -5.64 -13.90 5.20
C ILE A 334 -5.47 -14.24 6.67
N ALA A 335 -6.55 -14.58 7.37
CA ALA A 335 -6.46 -15.03 8.75
C ALA A 335 -5.65 -16.33 8.86
N ILE A 336 -5.86 -17.29 7.93
CA ILE A 336 -5.11 -18.54 7.87
C ILE A 336 -3.61 -18.27 7.61
N LYS A 337 -3.26 -17.42 6.66
CA LYS A 337 -1.87 -17.02 6.38
C LYS A 337 -1.22 -16.31 7.56
N SER A 338 -1.98 -15.48 8.27
CA SER A 338 -1.52 -14.83 9.50
C SER A 338 -1.26 -15.84 10.62
N GLN A 339 -2.10 -16.88 10.75
CA GLN A 339 -1.88 -17.99 11.68
C GLN A 339 -0.62 -18.78 11.30
N TYR A 340 -0.43 -19.06 10.02
CA TYR A 340 0.80 -19.68 9.50
C TYR A 340 2.04 -18.85 9.87
N ALA A 341 2.06 -17.55 9.57
CA ALA A 341 3.18 -16.66 9.91
C ALA A 341 3.48 -16.67 11.41
N LYS A 342 2.43 -16.55 12.24
CA LYS A 342 2.56 -16.56 13.69
C LYS A 342 3.05 -17.92 14.23
N ALA A 343 2.60 -19.03 13.65
CA ALA A 343 3.00 -20.39 14.03
C ALA A 343 4.43 -20.73 13.58
N MET A 344 4.87 -20.18 12.45
CA MET A 344 6.25 -20.27 11.96
C MET A 344 7.24 -19.43 12.78
N GLY A 345 6.75 -18.52 13.63
CA GLY A 345 7.57 -17.61 14.42
C GLY A 345 8.12 -16.44 13.60
N LEU A 346 7.40 -16.03 12.54
CA LEU A 346 7.78 -14.88 11.72
C LEU A 346 7.59 -13.57 12.49
N GLY A 347 8.31 -12.52 12.05
CA GLY A 347 8.28 -11.18 12.66
C GLY A 347 6.94 -10.45 12.52
N GLY A 348 6.13 -10.83 11.54
CA GLY A 348 4.83 -10.20 11.30
C GLY A 348 4.19 -10.54 9.96
N GLY A 349 3.20 -9.74 9.59
CA GLY A 349 2.52 -9.77 8.29
C GLY A 349 2.66 -8.42 7.58
N MET A 350 2.82 -8.48 6.26
CA MET A 350 2.88 -7.33 5.38
C MET A 350 1.70 -7.37 4.41
N ILE A 351 1.12 -6.21 4.09
CA ILE A 351 0.11 -6.12 3.03
C ILE A 351 0.60 -5.29 1.84
N TRP A 352 0.32 -5.83 0.65
CA TRP A 352 0.37 -5.11 -0.62
C TRP A 352 -1.04 -5.08 -1.23
N SER A 353 -1.77 -3.98 -1.16
CA SER A 353 -1.47 -2.72 -0.45
C SER A 353 -2.70 -2.23 0.32
N ILE A 354 -2.52 -1.25 1.21
CA ILE A 354 -3.61 -0.79 2.07
C ILE A 354 -4.79 -0.21 1.29
N GLU A 355 -4.52 0.39 0.13
CA GLU A 355 -5.55 1.01 -0.72
C GLU A 355 -6.37 0.03 -1.57
N THR A 356 -6.02 -1.26 -1.63
CA THR A 356 -6.79 -2.29 -2.34
C THR A 356 -7.63 -3.17 -1.42
N ASP A 357 -7.47 -3.03 -0.10
CA ASP A 357 -8.45 -3.54 0.87
C ASP A 357 -9.79 -2.79 0.75
N ASP A 358 -10.87 -3.30 1.33
CA ASP A 358 -12.14 -2.56 1.44
C ASP A 358 -12.05 -1.50 2.54
N PHE A 359 -11.24 -0.47 2.27
CA PHE A 359 -10.98 0.62 3.20
C PHE A 359 -12.24 1.44 3.52
N GLY A 360 -13.17 1.53 2.56
CA GLY A 360 -14.46 2.22 2.73
C GLY A 360 -15.50 1.40 3.50
N GLY A 361 -15.33 0.08 3.59
CA GLY A 361 -16.29 -0.83 4.23
C GLY A 361 -17.57 -1.05 3.42
N TYR A 362 -17.48 -1.01 2.09
CA TYR A 362 -18.61 -1.11 1.18
C TYR A 362 -19.11 -2.55 0.98
N CYS A 363 -18.34 -3.56 1.39
CA CYS A 363 -18.64 -4.98 1.21
C CYS A 363 -19.29 -5.62 2.45
N ASN A 364 -19.83 -4.83 3.38
CA ASN A 364 -20.47 -5.29 4.63
C ASN A 364 -19.56 -6.11 5.56
N GLN A 365 -18.24 -5.95 5.44
CA GLN A 365 -17.24 -6.60 6.30
C GLN A 365 -16.56 -5.61 7.26
N GLY A 366 -17.02 -4.35 7.28
CA GLY A 366 -16.38 -3.25 7.98
C GLY A 366 -15.21 -2.66 7.19
N ARG A 367 -14.66 -1.53 7.65
CA ARG A 367 -13.48 -0.90 7.03
C ARG A 367 -12.23 -1.73 7.27
N TYR A 368 -11.41 -1.90 6.23
CA TYR A 368 -10.14 -2.64 6.27
C TYR A 368 -10.30 -4.11 6.73
N PRO A 369 -11.21 -4.89 6.14
CA PRO A 369 -11.52 -6.22 6.63
C PRO A 369 -10.32 -7.17 6.59
N LEU A 370 -9.47 -7.10 5.56
CA LEU A 370 -8.30 -7.98 5.47
C LEU A 370 -7.24 -7.57 6.48
N LEU A 371 -6.90 -6.28 6.56
CA LEU A 371 -5.90 -5.78 7.51
C LEU A 371 -6.34 -6.00 8.97
N ARG A 372 -7.62 -5.82 9.29
CA ARG A 372 -8.16 -6.12 10.62
C ARG A 372 -8.11 -7.61 10.95
N ALA A 373 -8.28 -8.50 9.98
CA ALA A 373 -8.13 -9.94 10.18
C ALA A 373 -6.69 -10.30 10.55
N ILE A 374 -5.70 -9.71 9.86
CA ILE A 374 -4.27 -9.86 10.18
C ILE A 374 -4.02 -9.43 11.63
N ARG A 375 -4.41 -8.18 11.95
CA ARG A 375 -4.21 -7.62 13.29
C ARG A 375 -4.82 -8.49 14.37
N LYS A 376 -6.07 -8.93 14.18
CA LYS A 376 -6.76 -9.81 15.14
C LYS A 376 -5.97 -11.09 15.44
N VAL A 377 -5.32 -11.68 14.44
CA VAL A 377 -4.52 -12.91 14.63
C VAL A 377 -3.23 -12.62 15.40
N PHE A 378 -2.55 -11.52 15.10
CA PHE A 378 -1.31 -11.14 15.76
C PHE A 378 -1.52 -10.62 17.19
N ASP A 379 -2.61 -9.91 17.44
CA ASP A 379 -3.00 -9.38 18.77
C ASP A 379 -3.55 -10.47 19.71
N ASP A 380 -4.04 -11.60 19.17
CA ASP A 380 -4.52 -12.71 20.00
C ASP A 380 -3.36 -13.30 20.82
N PRO A 381 -3.40 -13.35 22.17
CA PRO A 381 -2.33 -13.94 22.96
C PRO A 381 -2.23 -15.47 22.81
N LYS A 382 -3.24 -16.12 22.23
CA LYS A 382 -3.25 -17.58 22.06
C LYS A 382 -2.17 -18.04 21.08
N LYS A 383 -1.67 -19.25 21.34
CA LYS A 383 -0.74 -19.94 20.45
C LYS A 383 -1.39 -20.13 19.08
N ALA A 384 -0.67 -19.77 18.03
CA ALA A 384 -1.13 -19.98 16.66
C ALA A 384 -1.22 -21.46 16.32
N PHE A 385 -2.21 -21.81 15.52
CA PHE A 385 -2.31 -23.14 14.91
C PHE A 385 -1.58 -23.12 13.57
N MET A 386 -0.84 -24.19 13.27
CA MET A 386 -0.20 -24.36 11.97
C MET A 386 -1.25 -24.88 10.96
N PRO A 387 -1.65 -24.10 9.94
CA PRO A 387 -2.60 -24.57 8.94
C PRO A 387 -2.08 -25.79 8.19
N LYS A 388 -2.99 -26.64 7.73
CA LYS A 388 -2.67 -27.81 6.91
C LYS A 388 -3.68 -27.92 5.78
N PRO A 389 -3.26 -28.36 4.58
CA PRO A 389 -4.19 -28.74 3.53
C PRO A 389 -5.19 -29.78 4.01
N ASP A 390 -6.46 -29.63 3.63
CA ASP A 390 -7.45 -30.69 3.83
C ASP A 390 -7.31 -31.73 2.72
N GLN A 391 -6.56 -32.80 3.01
CA GLN A 391 -6.32 -33.90 2.07
C GLN A 391 -7.52 -34.86 1.94
N GLN A 392 -8.56 -34.74 2.78
CA GLN A 392 -9.76 -35.58 2.71
C GLN A 392 -10.85 -34.97 1.82
N SER A 393 -10.86 -33.65 1.68
CA SER A 393 -11.69 -32.89 0.73
C SER A 393 -11.15 -33.02 -0.70
N LYS A 394 -11.44 -34.13 -1.40
CA LYS A 394 -11.02 -34.32 -2.80
C LYS A 394 -11.68 -33.37 -3.81
N GLN A 395 -12.68 -32.58 -3.40
CA GLN A 395 -13.33 -31.61 -4.28
C GLN A 395 -13.38 -30.21 -3.63
N PRO A 396 -13.03 -29.15 -4.38
CA PRO A 396 -13.27 -27.79 -3.95
C PRO A 396 -14.76 -27.57 -3.66
N HIS A 397 -15.09 -26.89 -2.55
CA HIS A 397 -16.47 -26.52 -2.25
C HIS A 397 -16.84 -25.24 -2.99
N GLU A 398 -17.83 -25.32 -3.88
CA GLU A 398 -18.39 -24.17 -4.58
C GLU A 398 -19.57 -23.58 -3.79
N THR A 399 -19.59 -22.26 -3.66
CA THR A 399 -20.68 -21.52 -3.03
C THR A 399 -21.13 -20.36 -3.89
N THR A 400 -22.44 -20.18 -4.01
CA THR A 400 -23.09 -19.06 -4.73
C THR A 400 -23.58 -17.96 -3.79
N LYS A 401 -23.29 -18.06 -2.48
CA LYS A 401 -23.67 -17.04 -1.47
C LYS A 401 -22.46 -16.20 -1.05
N PRO A 402 -22.64 -14.88 -0.82
CA PRO A 402 -21.59 -14.05 -0.23
C PRO A 402 -21.11 -14.64 1.10
N PRO A 403 -19.81 -14.56 1.43
CA PRO A 403 -19.31 -15.06 2.70
C PRO A 403 -19.95 -14.31 3.86
N SER A 404 -20.81 -14.99 4.62
CA SER A 404 -21.31 -14.51 5.90
C SER A 404 -20.17 -14.52 6.93
N THR A 405 -20.15 -13.51 7.79
CA THR A 405 -19.21 -13.37 8.91
C THR A 405 -19.02 -14.70 9.65
N PRO A 406 -17.77 -15.14 9.95
CA PRO A 406 -17.56 -16.39 10.66
C PRO A 406 -18.15 -16.30 12.08
N SER A 407 -19.18 -17.10 12.34
CA SER A 407 -19.67 -17.34 13.70
C SER A 407 -18.71 -18.32 14.39
N PHE A 408 -17.90 -17.81 15.31
CA PHE A 408 -17.18 -18.65 16.26
C PHE A 408 -18.18 -19.39 17.18
N PRO A 409 -17.88 -20.62 17.63
CA PRO A 409 -18.78 -21.39 18.50
C PRO A 409 -19.05 -20.62 19.82
N PRO A 410 -20.28 -20.69 20.36
CA PRO A 410 -20.67 -19.87 21.51
C PRO A 410 -19.92 -20.32 22.77
N GLN A 411 -19.06 -19.44 23.30
CA GLN A 411 -18.58 -19.56 24.68
C GLN A 411 -19.73 -19.25 25.64
N GLN A 412 -19.94 -20.14 26.61
CA GLN A 412 -20.92 -20.00 27.69
C GLN A 412 -20.74 -18.67 28.42
N THR A 413 -21.75 -17.81 28.35
CA THR A 413 -21.80 -16.55 29.08
C THR A 413 -22.32 -16.77 30.50
N THR A 414 -21.48 -16.50 31.48
CA THR A 414 -21.86 -16.26 32.87
C THR A 414 -22.71 -14.98 32.95
N LYS A 415 -23.92 -15.11 33.50
CA LYS A 415 -24.90 -14.04 33.68
C LYS A 415 -24.40 -12.98 34.68
N PHE A 416 -24.53 -11.71 34.30
CA PHE A 416 -24.64 -10.59 35.25
C PHE A 416 -25.95 -9.81 35.00
N PRO A 417 -26.53 -9.17 36.03
CA PRO A 417 -27.96 -8.86 36.09
C PRO A 417 -28.36 -7.62 35.30
N THR A 418 -29.57 -7.70 34.74
CA THR A 418 -30.27 -6.68 33.97
C THR A 418 -30.90 -5.62 34.88
N GLN A 419 -30.78 -4.34 34.53
CA GLN A 419 -31.58 -3.25 35.10
C GLN A 419 -32.60 -2.77 34.02
N PRO A 420 -33.84 -2.38 34.39
CA PRO A 420 -34.96 -2.31 33.44
C PRO A 420 -34.97 -1.04 32.58
N SER A 421 -35.31 -1.20 31.30
CA SER A 421 -35.56 -0.12 30.35
C SER A 421 -36.99 0.44 30.49
N LYS A 422 -37.11 1.76 30.33
CA LYS A 422 -38.37 2.53 30.25
C LYS A 422 -38.75 2.69 28.75
N PRO A 423 -40.03 2.63 28.34
CA PRO A 423 -40.40 2.62 26.93
C PRO A 423 -40.45 4.04 26.35
N SER A 424 -39.89 4.23 25.15
CA SER A 424 -40.03 5.47 24.37
C SER A 424 -40.61 5.17 22.98
N SER A 425 -41.59 6.00 22.62
CA SER A 425 -42.50 5.95 21.49
C SER A 425 -41.87 6.21 20.11
N LYS A 426 -42.42 5.54 19.08
CA LYS A 426 -42.16 5.78 17.64
C LYS A 426 -42.72 7.13 17.17
N PRO A 427 -42.05 7.84 16.24
CA PRO A 427 -42.70 8.81 15.36
C PRO A 427 -43.03 8.21 13.98
N SER A 428 -44.18 8.61 13.42
CA SER A 428 -44.68 8.23 12.10
C SER A 428 -44.27 9.24 11.02
N TYR A 429 -44.09 8.78 9.77
CA TYR A 429 -43.86 9.61 8.59
C TYR A 429 -45.17 9.93 7.85
N PRO A 430 -45.33 11.13 7.25
CA PRO A 430 -46.41 11.42 6.30
C PRO A 430 -46.03 11.17 4.81
N PRO A 431 -47.02 11.01 3.90
CA PRO A 431 -46.86 10.37 2.59
C PRO A 431 -46.61 11.32 1.39
N LYS A 432 -46.08 10.74 0.31
CA LYS A 432 -45.84 11.34 -1.03
C LYS A 432 -47.15 11.71 -1.74
N GLN A 433 -47.16 12.82 -2.48
CA GLN A 433 -48.16 13.14 -3.49
C GLN A 433 -47.57 13.16 -4.91
N THR A 434 -48.32 12.53 -5.80
CA THR A 434 -48.16 12.43 -7.26
C THR A 434 -49.09 13.41 -7.97
N THR A 435 -48.67 13.98 -9.10
CA THR A 435 -49.57 14.53 -10.12
C THR A 435 -49.06 14.22 -11.53
N LYS A 436 -50.00 13.92 -12.43
CA LYS A 436 -49.85 13.39 -13.80
C LYS A 436 -50.49 14.34 -14.83
N PHE A 437 -49.78 14.58 -15.96
CA PHE A 437 -50.19 14.79 -17.39
C PHE A 437 -51.12 15.98 -17.76
N PRO A 438 -51.30 16.43 -19.04
CA PRO A 438 -51.12 15.72 -20.33
C PRO A 438 -50.61 16.64 -21.54
N PRO A 439 -50.80 16.37 -22.87
CA PRO A 439 -49.78 16.56 -23.94
C PRO A 439 -50.21 17.45 -25.15
N GLN A 440 -49.36 17.67 -26.19
CA GLN A 440 -49.73 18.06 -27.58
C GLN A 440 -48.48 18.10 -28.51
N THR A 441 -48.30 17.21 -29.53
CA THR A 441 -48.67 17.24 -30.98
C THR A 441 -47.80 18.06 -31.97
N THR A 442 -47.08 17.33 -32.84
CA THR A 442 -46.78 17.45 -34.32
C THR A 442 -47.00 18.80 -35.06
N LYS A 443 -46.19 19.28 -36.04
CA LYS A 443 -45.83 18.71 -37.39
C LYS A 443 -44.90 19.72 -38.19
N PRO A 444 -44.59 19.62 -39.52
CA PRO A 444 -43.24 19.41 -40.10
C PRO A 444 -42.74 20.48 -41.13
N SER A 445 -41.49 20.38 -41.66
CA SER A 445 -41.18 20.89 -43.03
C SER A 445 -39.84 20.41 -43.66
N LYS A 446 -39.99 19.71 -44.80
CA LYS A 446 -39.30 19.75 -46.12
C LYS A 446 -37.76 19.58 -46.31
N ASN A 447 -37.46 18.52 -47.08
CA ASN A 447 -36.32 18.20 -47.96
C ASN A 447 -36.18 19.23 -49.14
N PRO A 448 -35.22 19.16 -50.12
CA PRO A 448 -34.11 18.20 -50.35
C PRO A 448 -32.77 18.80 -50.89
N ASN A 449 -31.68 18.02 -50.88
CA ASN A 449 -30.82 17.78 -52.07
C ASN A 449 -29.76 16.69 -51.79
N ALA A 450 -29.66 15.73 -52.72
CA ALA A 450 -28.73 14.61 -52.78
C ALA A 450 -27.29 15.07 -53.11
N ILE A 451 -26.23 14.29 -52.83
CA ILE A 451 -25.67 13.23 -53.69
C ILE A 451 -24.76 12.29 -52.84
N GLU A 452 -24.74 11.01 -53.22
CA GLU A 452 -23.99 9.87 -52.68
C GLU A 452 -22.44 9.99 -52.79
N GLU A 453 -21.71 9.47 -51.79
CA GLU A 453 -20.70 8.38 -51.90
C GLU A 453 -20.09 8.05 -50.51
N ASN A 454 -19.82 6.76 -50.27
CA ASN A 454 -19.48 6.10 -48.99
C ASN A 454 -17.94 5.90 -48.87
N PRO A 455 -17.36 5.20 -47.87
CA PRO A 455 -17.40 5.27 -46.40
C PRO A 455 -15.97 5.46 -45.77
N SER A 456 -15.83 5.97 -44.53
CA SER A 456 -14.77 5.52 -43.60
C SER A 456 -14.91 6.13 -42.19
N SER A 457 -14.66 5.28 -41.20
CA SER A 457 -14.59 5.45 -39.74
C SER A 457 -14.19 6.83 -39.19
N LYS A 458 -14.96 7.36 -38.23
CA LYS A 458 -14.44 8.19 -37.12
C LYS A 458 -15.25 8.04 -35.83
N ASP A 459 -14.46 7.78 -34.79
CA ASP A 459 -14.55 8.13 -33.38
C ASP A 459 -15.83 8.78 -32.84
N SER A 460 -16.33 8.15 -31.77
CA SER A 460 -17.16 8.78 -30.75
C SER A 460 -16.35 9.79 -29.94
N ASP A 461 -16.80 11.05 -30.00
CA ASP A 461 -16.28 12.19 -29.27
C ASP A 461 -16.08 11.94 -27.76
N ILE A 462 -14.83 12.03 -27.33
CA ILE A 462 -14.46 12.38 -25.96
C ILE A 462 -14.64 13.90 -25.85
N LEU A 463 -15.59 14.34 -25.03
CA LEU A 463 -15.68 15.71 -24.55
C LEU A 463 -14.44 16.03 -23.70
N ILE A 464 -13.36 16.45 -24.35
CA ILE A 464 -12.25 17.14 -23.72
C ILE A 464 -12.73 18.55 -23.41
N MET A 465 -12.92 18.85 -22.12
CA MET A 465 -13.01 20.24 -21.67
C MET A 465 -11.68 20.92 -21.94
N LYS A 466 -11.62 21.65 -23.05
CA LYS A 466 -10.51 22.51 -23.42
C LYS A 466 -10.66 23.80 -22.62
N GLU A 467 -10.11 23.82 -21.42
CA GLU A 467 -9.94 25.07 -20.68
C GLU A 467 -8.68 25.78 -21.18
N SER A 468 -8.84 27.08 -21.42
CA SER A 468 -7.88 28.05 -21.94
C SER A 468 -6.52 27.96 -21.25
N SER A 469 -5.50 27.40 -21.91
CA SER A 469 -4.12 27.45 -21.44
C SER A 469 -3.41 28.66 -22.06
N GLN A 470 -2.91 29.58 -21.23
CA GLN A 470 -1.66 30.24 -21.60
C GLN A 470 -0.60 29.15 -21.87
N SER A 471 0.19 29.32 -22.94
CA SER A 471 1.17 28.32 -23.37
C SER A 471 2.24 28.11 -22.30
N PHE A 472 2.11 27.07 -21.50
CA PHE A 472 3.17 26.63 -20.61
C PHE A 472 4.24 25.91 -21.45
N THR A 473 5.47 26.42 -21.40
CA THR A 473 6.62 25.80 -22.09
C THR A 473 7.48 25.08 -21.05
N CYS A 474 7.70 23.80 -21.27
CA CYS A 474 8.57 22.98 -20.43
C CYS A 474 10.03 23.44 -20.60
N THR A 475 10.71 23.77 -19.50
CA THR A 475 12.16 24.08 -19.50
C THR A 475 13.04 22.83 -19.32
N GLY A 476 12.43 21.66 -19.28
CA GLY A 476 13.06 20.37 -19.04
C GLY A 476 12.03 19.30 -18.64
N SER A 477 12.45 18.05 -18.57
CA SER A 477 11.62 16.96 -18.05
C SER A 477 11.45 17.11 -16.53
N GLY A 478 10.22 17.00 -16.02
CA GLY A 478 9.96 17.24 -14.60
C GLY A 478 8.54 17.65 -14.26
N LEU A 479 8.35 18.10 -13.01
CA LEU A 479 7.08 18.61 -12.50
C LEU A 479 7.16 20.12 -12.29
N PHE A 480 6.14 20.83 -12.76
CA PHE A 480 6.10 22.27 -12.76
C PHE A 480 4.79 22.78 -12.19
N ARG A 481 4.84 23.91 -11.48
CA ARG A 481 3.64 24.58 -11.00
C ARG A 481 2.78 25.01 -12.19
N ASN A 482 1.48 24.78 -12.10
CA ASN A 482 0.56 25.37 -13.05
C ASN A 482 0.49 26.89 -12.81
N PRO A 483 0.71 27.73 -13.84
CA PRO A 483 0.74 29.20 -13.67
C PRO A 483 -0.59 29.79 -13.18
N GLU A 484 -1.71 29.12 -13.45
CA GLU A 484 -3.06 29.61 -13.22
C GLU A 484 -3.67 29.03 -11.94
N SER A 485 -3.12 27.95 -11.40
CA SER A 485 -3.62 27.35 -10.15
C SER A 485 -2.52 26.70 -9.31
N CYS A 486 -2.41 27.14 -8.06
CA CYS A 486 -1.58 26.49 -7.05
C CYS A 486 -2.01 25.06 -6.74
N THR A 487 -3.28 24.70 -6.98
CA THR A 487 -3.78 23.33 -6.77
C THR A 487 -3.54 22.43 -7.98
N LYS A 488 -2.96 22.94 -9.08
CA LYS A 488 -2.65 22.16 -10.27
C LYS A 488 -1.15 22.15 -10.54
N PHE A 489 -0.68 21.12 -11.22
CA PHE A 489 0.69 21.03 -11.68
C PHE A 489 0.79 20.32 -13.02
N ILE A 490 1.90 20.53 -13.70
CA ILE A 490 2.15 20.10 -15.07
C ILE A 490 3.35 19.15 -15.03
N ARG A 491 3.19 17.95 -15.60
CA ARG A 491 4.31 17.04 -15.84
C ARG A 491 4.74 17.18 -17.29
N CYS A 492 6.01 17.50 -17.48
CA CYS A 492 6.67 17.51 -18.78
C CYS A 492 7.41 16.19 -18.96
N VAL A 493 7.13 15.49 -20.06
CA VAL A 493 7.77 14.23 -20.43
C VAL A 493 8.44 14.40 -21.78
N GLU A 494 9.74 14.13 -21.87
CA GLU A 494 10.48 14.13 -23.14
C GLU A 494 9.85 13.14 -24.12
N THR A 495 9.76 13.56 -25.38
CA THR A 495 9.36 12.68 -26.48
C THR A 495 10.60 12.20 -27.24
N ASP A 496 10.42 11.31 -28.20
CA ASP A 496 11.50 10.84 -29.09
C ASP A 496 12.03 11.95 -30.03
N ILE A 497 11.44 13.15 -29.97
CA ILE A 497 11.84 14.33 -30.73
C ILE A 497 12.58 15.26 -29.76
N GLU A 498 13.82 15.59 -30.11
CA GLU A 498 14.68 16.48 -29.33
C GLU A 498 13.97 17.82 -29.05
N ASP A 499 14.07 18.28 -27.80
CA ASP A 499 13.43 19.50 -27.28
C ASP A 499 11.89 19.56 -27.34
N GLN A 500 11.21 18.42 -27.56
CA GLN A 500 9.76 18.35 -27.42
C GLN A 500 9.32 17.62 -26.15
N PHE A 501 8.33 18.21 -25.47
CA PHE A 501 7.74 17.64 -24.27
C PHE A 501 6.24 17.41 -24.45
N GLN A 502 5.76 16.26 -24.01
CA GLN A 502 4.34 16.00 -23.82
C GLN A 502 3.92 16.50 -22.43
N LEU A 503 2.90 17.35 -22.38
CA LEU A 503 2.36 17.92 -21.15
C LEU A 503 1.22 17.06 -20.62
N PHE A 504 1.26 16.77 -19.31
CA PHE A 504 0.17 16.14 -18.59
C PHE A 504 -0.23 17.03 -17.42
N PHE A 505 -1.52 17.36 -17.34
CA PHE A 505 -2.06 18.21 -16.29
C PHE A 505 -2.62 17.36 -15.16
N TYR A 506 -2.26 17.71 -13.94
CA TYR A 506 -2.72 17.04 -12.74
C TYR A 506 -3.24 18.06 -11.75
N GLU A 507 -4.20 17.63 -10.94
CA GLU A 507 -4.63 18.35 -9.77
C GLU A 507 -3.97 17.73 -8.54
N CYS A 508 -3.48 18.57 -7.64
CA CYS A 508 -2.99 18.16 -6.35
C CYS A 508 -4.14 17.53 -5.54
N PRO A 509 -3.84 16.53 -4.70
CA PRO A 509 -4.82 15.99 -3.77
C PRO A 509 -5.51 17.06 -2.93
N ASP A 510 -6.75 16.79 -2.51
CA ASP A 510 -7.61 17.74 -1.80
C ASP A 510 -6.86 18.49 -0.68
N LYS A 511 -7.02 19.81 -0.65
CA LYS A 511 -6.41 20.73 0.32
C LYS A 511 -4.89 20.87 0.24
N THR A 512 -4.26 20.49 -0.86
CA THR A 512 -2.83 20.73 -1.10
C THR A 512 -2.55 21.56 -2.33
N VAL A 513 -1.35 22.13 -2.37
CA VAL A 513 -0.84 22.95 -3.46
C VAL A 513 0.51 22.41 -3.92
N PHE A 514 0.86 22.64 -5.17
CA PHE A 514 2.11 22.14 -5.72
C PHE A 514 3.30 22.97 -5.21
N ASN A 515 4.20 22.32 -4.47
CA ASN A 515 5.42 22.91 -3.96
C ASN A 515 6.56 22.71 -4.97
N SER A 516 6.90 23.76 -5.72
CA SER A 516 7.95 23.71 -6.74
C SER A 516 9.34 23.38 -6.16
N LYS A 517 9.58 23.59 -4.85
CA LYS A 517 10.86 23.30 -4.19
C LYS A 517 11.01 21.81 -3.88
N THR A 518 9.95 21.18 -3.39
CA THR A 518 9.95 19.74 -3.05
C THR A 518 9.51 18.88 -4.23
N GLN A 519 8.96 19.48 -5.28
CA GLN A 519 8.42 18.79 -6.46
C GLN A 519 7.24 17.86 -6.11
N LEU A 520 6.48 18.23 -5.07
CA LEU A 520 5.40 17.45 -4.48
C LEU A 520 4.18 18.33 -4.19
N CYS A 521 3.02 17.72 -4.03
CA CYS A 521 1.86 18.42 -3.47
C CYS A 521 2.01 18.48 -1.95
N ASP A 522 2.00 19.68 -1.40
CA ASP A 522 2.31 19.96 0.00
C ASP A 522 1.21 20.83 0.61
N TRP A 523 1.23 20.95 1.93
CA TRP A 523 0.33 21.83 2.66
C TRP A 523 0.60 23.29 2.31
N VAL A 524 -0.46 24.10 2.22
CA VAL A 524 -0.34 25.50 1.81
C VAL A 524 0.63 26.29 2.70
N GLU A 525 0.70 25.93 3.98
CA GLU A 525 1.61 26.52 4.97
C GLU A 525 3.09 26.32 4.63
N ASN A 526 3.43 25.24 3.93
CA ASN A 526 4.78 24.93 3.47
C ASN A 526 5.12 25.60 2.13
N VAL A 527 4.16 26.31 1.54
CA VAL A 527 4.27 26.92 0.21
C VAL A 527 3.85 28.38 0.28
N PRO A 528 4.74 29.28 0.77
CA PRO A 528 4.41 30.69 1.01
C PRO A 528 3.77 31.39 -0.19
N ASP A 529 4.24 31.08 -1.39
CA ASP A 529 3.76 31.67 -2.65
C ASP A 529 2.34 31.22 -3.05
N CYS A 530 1.72 30.31 -2.28
CA CYS A 530 0.33 29.87 -2.47
C CYS A 530 -0.61 30.24 -1.32
N LEU A 531 -0.13 30.95 -0.28
CA LEU A 531 -0.95 31.26 0.89
C LEU A 531 -2.22 32.04 0.52
N ASP A 532 -2.09 33.01 -0.39
CA ASP A 532 -3.21 33.87 -0.78
C ASP A 532 -4.01 33.36 -1.99
N SER A 533 -3.58 32.25 -2.60
CA SER A 533 -4.18 31.73 -3.84
C SER A 533 -5.18 30.58 -3.62
N VAL A 534 -5.34 30.12 -2.38
CA VAL A 534 -6.30 29.07 -2.03
C VAL A 534 -7.25 29.48 -0.90
N PRO A 535 -8.49 28.95 -0.87
CA PRO A 535 -9.43 29.27 0.20
C PRO A 535 -8.92 28.90 1.60
N LYS A 536 -9.36 29.63 2.62
CA LYS A 536 -8.96 29.43 4.03
C LYS A 536 -9.16 28.01 4.58
N TYR A 537 -10.02 27.18 3.97
CA TYR A 537 -10.21 25.78 4.38
C TYR A 537 -9.11 24.82 3.91
N TYR A 538 -8.16 25.29 3.08
CA TYR A 538 -6.92 24.58 2.74
C TYR A 538 -5.92 24.56 3.90
N PHE A 539 -6.08 25.47 4.87
CA PHE A 539 -5.20 25.59 6.02
C PHE A 539 -5.60 24.59 7.12
N ARG A 540 -4.61 23.91 7.70
CA ARG A 540 -4.79 22.96 8.79
C ARG A 540 -5.18 23.70 10.08
N GLY A 541 -6.23 23.21 10.76
CA GLY A 541 -6.53 23.60 12.14
C GLY A 541 -7.39 24.85 12.35
N ILE A 542 -7.99 25.45 11.32
CA ILE A 542 -8.90 26.59 11.53
C ILE A 542 -10.30 26.11 11.92
N ASN A 543 -10.55 26.02 13.23
CA ASN A 543 -11.89 25.86 13.78
C ASN A 543 -12.59 27.24 13.77
N PHE A 544 -13.48 27.49 12.80
CA PHE A 544 -14.25 28.75 12.73
C PHE A 544 -15.38 28.74 13.76
N GLN A 545 -15.02 28.82 15.04
CA GLN A 545 -15.91 29.27 16.12
C GLN A 545 -15.07 30.08 17.11
N ASN A 546 -15.43 31.35 17.24
CA ASN A 546 -14.97 32.35 18.21
C ASN A 546 -13.66 33.13 17.94
N LYS A 547 -13.79 34.42 18.26
CA LYS A 547 -12.93 35.57 17.93
C LYS A 547 -11.52 35.46 18.51
N GLY A 548 -10.54 35.81 17.67
CA GLY A 548 -9.29 36.48 18.02
C GLY A 548 -8.23 35.66 18.76
N VAL A 549 -7.25 35.11 18.04
CA VAL A 549 -5.90 34.86 18.57
C VAL A 549 -4.85 35.05 17.46
N VAL A 550 -3.78 35.75 17.84
CA VAL A 550 -2.59 36.15 17.09
C VAL A 550 -1.77 34.93 16.64
N ALA A 551 -1.31 34.93 15.39
CA ALA A 551 -0.35 33.96 14.88
C ALA A 551 1.04 34.27 15.46
N ILE A 552 1.56 33.38 16.32
CA ILE A 552 2.97 33.41 16.72
C ILE A 552 3.75 32.69 15.62
N VAL A 553 4.33 33.49 14.72
CA VAL A 553 5.36 33.03 13.78
C VAL A 553 6.68 33.03 14.53
N ASN A 554 7.32 31.87 14.69
CA ASN A 554 8.71 31.76 15.13
C ASN A 554 9.61 32.45 14.10
N LYS A 555 9.93 33.73 14.33
CA LYS A 555 11.09 34.38 13.72
C LYS A 555 12.31 34.07 14.59
N GLY A 556 13.36 33.60 13.94
CA GLY A 556 14.67 33.38 14.56
C GLY A 556 15.20 34.65 15.23
N ILE A 557 15.87 34.43 16.35
CA ILE A 557 16.59 35.42 17.14
C ILE A 557 17.70 36.01 16.26
N GLY A 558 17.52 37.27 15.86
CA GLY A 558 18.57 38.14 15.31
C GLY A 558 19.16 38.96 16.45
N VAL A 559 20.48 38.93 16.57
CA VAL A 559 21.26 39.71 17.54
C VAL A 559 21.22 41.19 17.15
N PHE A 560 21.12 42.02 18.19
CA PHE A 560 21.14 43.48 18.23
C PHE A 560 22.21 44.15 17.33
N ASN A 561 21.83 45.28 16.75
CA ASN A 561 22.57 46.55 16.79
C ASN A 561 21.57 47.69 16.57
N ASP A 562 21.25 48.39 17.65
CA ASP A 562 20.59 49.70 17.63
C ASP A 562 21.71 50.76 17.52
N ASP A 563 21.68 51.56 16.45
CA ASP A 563 22.30 52.88 16.40
C ASP A 563 21.17 53.89 16.17
N GLU A 564 20.94 54.65 17.24
CA GLU A 564 20.58 56.08 17.38
C GLU A 564 19.62 56.82 16.41
N ASP A 565 18.95 57.79 17.06
CA ASP A 565 18.18 58.93 16.55
C ASP A 565 16.73 58.66 16.11
N GLY A 566 15.69 59.25 16.70
CA GLY A 566 15.56 60.34 17.65
C GLY A 566 14.11 60.83 17.57
N GLU A 567 13.57 61.35 18.69
CA GLU A 567 12.52 62.39 18.82
C GLU A 567 11.16 62.17 18.10
N ASP A 568 9.97 62.47 18.62
CA ASP A 568 9.55 63.26 19.77
C ASP A 568 8.05 62.97 20.08
N GLU A 569 7.67 63.26 21.32
CA GLU A 569 6.40 63.84 21.80
C GLU A 569 4.98 63.34 21.39
N THR A 570 4.32 62.76 22.41
CA THR A 570 2.97 63.10 22.96
C THR A 570 1.73 63.18 22.06
N GLN A 571 0.79 62.24 22.25
CA GLN A 571 -0.41 62.39 23.12
C GLN A 571 -1.15 61.08 23.29
#